data_AF-A0A356IU35-F1
#
_entry.id   AF-A0A356IU35-F1
#
_cell.length_a   1.000
_cell.length_b   1.000
_cell.length_c   1.000
_cell.angle_alpha   90.00
_cell.angle_beta   90.00
_cell.angle_gamma   90.00
#
_symmetry.space_group_name_H-M   'P 1'
#
loop_
_entity.id
_entity.type
_entity.pdbx_description
1 polymer ?
#
loop_
_entity_poly.entity_id
_entity_poly.type
_entity_poly.pdbx_seq_one_letter_code
_entity_poly.pdbx_strand_id
1 'polypeptide(L)'
;MNELIMQSSSENKTRLLERLPIIAILCLLIFIIFARTGESVHGQITQLGAAIWEDYFILRADISDPNCDPDINIEQRLNQLEAEAASSAGDFDLFDEGFDRASARTSLENQIRQCQLEYTQATAHRDQVTPAIRIFSAIEEKFSQASIFSTDKQQLLLLILLFMSAAVATLRRHHISFRPMVSKLDFQVSLSLQLVANSALAISAWKFRFNMLDSEIQSNNPELINGMVIGATVLALLALKDLFNMPQDAPKGGTIGRAFLSIPLYTIVMLLFAFIVIVDQGHLAGLSLYFSAFFDQSGTYIDVALYLWCGMLLKQTQLGERVFSLFTPWRLPPEILAFVAIVVMALPTAYTGASSIIILAMGAVVYRELRKVGTRRQLALAATAMSGSSGIVLKPCLIVIIVSILNKEVVSV
;
A
#
# COMPACT_ATOMS: atom_id res chain seq x y z
N MET A 1 -0.57 -33.89 -36.53
CA MET A 1 0.34 -32.81 -36.04
C MET A 1 -0.41 -31.50 -35.78
N ASN A 2 -1.31 -31.05 -36.66
CA ASN A 2 -2.10 -29.82 -36.44
C ASN A 2 -3.11 -29.89 -35.27
N GLU A 3 -3.74 -31.04 -34.99
CA GLU A 3 -4.64 -31.18 -33.84
C GLU A 3 -3.93 -31.08 -32.48
N LEU A 4 -2.72 -31.64 -32.36
CA LEU A 4 -1.88 -31.54 -31.16
C LEU A 4 -1.41 -30.10 -30.91
N ILE A 5 -1.14 -29.34 -31.97
CA ILE A 5 -0.77 -27.92 -31.88
C ILE A 5 -1.99 -27.09 -31.44
N MET A 6 -3.19 -27.37 -31.98
CA MET A 6 -4.44 -26.71 -31.57
C MET A 6 -4.82 -27.00 -30.11
N GLN A 7 -4.68 -28.24 -29.64
CA GLN A 7 -4.93 -28.59 -28.23
C GLN A 7 -3.96 -27.88 -27.28
N SER A 8 -2.66 -27.84 -27.58
CA SER A 8 -1.69 -27.14 -26.72
C SER A 8 -1.90 -25.61 -26.71
N SER A 9 -2.33 -25.02 -27.82
CA SER A 9 -2.63 -23.58 -27.92
C SER A 9 -3.90 -23.22 -27.13
N SER A 10 -4.92 -24.08 -27.17
CA SER A 10 -6.14 -23.94 -26.37
C SER A 10 -5.86 -24.04 -24.86
N GLU A 11 -5.12 -25.06 -24.42
CA GLU A 11 -4.73 -25.22 -23.01
C GLU A 11 -3.82 -24.08 -22.51
N ASN A 12 -2.92 -23.57 -23.35
CA ASN A 12 -2.10 -22.42 -22.97
C ASN A 12 -2.92 -21.13 -22.87
N LYS A 13 -3.89 -20.90 -23.77
CA LYS A 13 -4.77 -19.73 -23.68
C LYS A 13 -5.65 -19.78 -22.44
N THR A 14 -6.23 -20.93 -22.08
CA THR A 14 -7.03 -21.06 -20.85
C THR A 14 -6.18 -20.85 -19.60
N ARG A 15 -4.98 -21.44 -19.53
CA ARG A 15 -4.04 -21.21 -18.41
C ARG A 15 -3.61 -19.75 -18.28
N LEU A 16 -3.39 -19.06 -19.40
CA LEU A 16 -2.95 -17.66 -19.40
C LEU A 16 -4.10 -16.73 -18.98
N LEU A 17 -5.32 -16.99 -19.45
CA LEU A 17 -6.53 -16.28 -19.04
C LEU A 17 -6.82 -16.46 -17.53
N GLU A 18 -6.62 -17.68 -17.01
CA GLU A 18 -6.76 -17.96 -15.58
C GLU A 18 -5.73 -17.23 -14.72
N ARG A 19 -4.49 -17.08 -15.21
CA ARG A 19 -3.38 -16.44 -14.46
C ARG A 19 -3.37 -14.91 -14.56
N LEU A 20 -4.02 -14.34 -15.56
CA LEU A 20 -4.11 -12.90 -15.80
C LEU A 20 -4.51 -12.09 -14.55
N PRO A 21 -5.59 -12.43 -13.81
CA PRO A 21 -5.95 -11.67 -12.61
C PRO A 21 -4.91 -11.76 -11.49
N ILE A 22 -4.20 -12.89 -11.37
CA ILE A 22 -3.14 -13.05 -10.36
C ILE A 22 -1.93 -12.19 -10.73
N ILE A 23 -1.57 -12.14 -12.01
CA ILE A 23 -0.48 -11.29 -12.51
C ILE A 23 -0.84 -9.81 -12.31
N ALA A 24 -2.09 -9.42 -12.58
CA ALA A 24 -2.56 -8.06 -12.34
C ALA A 24 -2.44 -7.66 -10.86
N ILE A 25 -2.90 -8.52 -9.94
CA ILE A 25 -2.76 -8.32 -8.48
C ILE A 25 -1.28 -8.19 -8.09
N LEU A 26 -0.39 -9.04 -8.63
CA LEU A 26 1.03 -9.00 -8.34
C LEU A 26 1.68 -7.71 -8.84
N CYS A 27 1.40 -7.29 -10.08
CA CYS A 27 1.89 -6.03 -10.63
C CYS A 27 1.39 -4.84 -9.81
N LEU A 28 0.13 -4.86 -9.38
CA LEU A 28 -0.45 -3.81 -8.56
C LEU A 28 0.18 -3.78 -7.15
N LEU A 29 0.45 -4.93 -6.55
CA LEU A 29 1.21 -5.03 -5.29
C LEU A 29 2.62 -4.45 -5.46
N ILE A 30 3.35 -4.85 -6.50
CA ILE A 30 4.70 -4.36 -6.79
C ILE A 30 4.68 -2.83 -7.00
N PHE A 31 3.70 -2.33 -7.76
CA PHE A 31 3.52 -0.90 -7.97
C PHE A 31 3.32 -0.16 -6.64
N ILE A 32 2.46 -0.67 -5.75
CA ILE A 32 2.26 -0.10 -4.41
C ILE A 32 3.54 -0.12 -3.56
N ILE A 33 4.36 -1.18 -3.66
CA ILE A 33 5.65 -1.24 -2.96
C ILE A 33 6.58 -0.14 -3.45
N PHE A 34 6.74 -0.02 -4.77
CA PHE A 34 7.62 0.99 -5.37
C PHE A 34 7.13 2.40 -5.05
N ALA A 35 5.83 2.62 -5.11
CA ALA A 35 5.19 3.85 -4.72
C ALA A 35 5.49 4.25 -3.27
N ARG A 36 5.25 3.32 -2.33
CA ARG A 36 5.46 3.58 -0.90
C ARG A 36 6.93 3.80 -0.55
N THR A 37 7.82 3.03 -1.19
CA THR A 37 9.26 3.20 -1.03
C THR A 37 9.76 4.42 -1.80
N GLY A 38 8.93 4.99 -2.68
CA GLY A 38 9.23 6.11 -3.56
C GLY A 38 9.74 7.32 -2.81
N GLU A 39 9.13 7.70 -1.68
CA GLU A 39 9.63 8.84 -0.90
C GLU A 39 11.04 8.60 -0.35
N SER A 40 11.29 7.40 0.19
CA SER A 40 12.62 7.04 0.71
C SER A 40 13.67 6.92 -0.40
N VAL A 41 13.28 6.39 -1.56
CA VAL A 41 14.14 6.25 -2.74
C VAL A 41 14.41 7.62 -3.34
N HIS A 42 13.42 8.49 -3.42
CA HIS A 42 13.59 9.88 -3.87
C HIS A 42 14.57 10.61 -2.95
N GLY A 43 14.42 10.46 -1.63
CA GLY A 43 15.38 10.99 -0.66
C GLY A 43 16.81 10.45 -0.84
N GLN A 44 16.98 9.17 -1.19
CA GLN A 44 18.30 8.62 -1.49
C GLN A 44 18.85 9.11 -2.83
N ILE A 45 18.00 9.27 -3.85
CA ILE A 45 18.37 9.82 -5.16
C ILE A 45 18.82 11.28 -5.01
N THR A 46 18.12 12.08 -4.21
CA THR A 46 18.52 13.48 -3.98
C THR A 46 19.84 13.59 -3.23
N GLN A 47 20.06 12.72 -2.22
CA GLN A 47 21.36 12.61 -1.54
C GLN A 47 22.48 12.16 -2.47
N LEU A 48 22.20 11.22 -3.38
CA LEU A 48 23.14 10.80 -4.41
C LEU A 48 23.49 11.97 -5.34
N GLY A 49 22.50 12.78 -5.74
CA GLY A 49 22.71 14.00 -6.53
C GLY A 49 23.65 14.98 -5.83
N ALA A 50 23.42 15.24 -4.54
CA ALA A 50 24.27 16.12 -3.74
C ALA A 50 25.69 15.57 -3.50
N ALA A 51 25.89 14.24 -3.56
CA ALA A 51 27.20 13.63 -3.45
C ALA A 51 28.01 13.67 -4.76
N ILE A 52 27.32 13.68 -5.91
CA ILE A 52 27.96 13.68 -7.24
C ILE A 52 28.24 15.12 -7.71
N TRP A 53 27.34 16.06 -7.43
CA TRP A 53 27.47 17.46 -7.82
C TRP A 53 27.42 18.39 -6.59
N GLU A 54 28.44 19.24 -6.45
CA GLU A 54 28.41 20.35 -5.50
C GLU A 54 27.26 21.31 -5.89
N ASP A 55 26.55 21.82 -4.89
CA ASP A 55 25.39 22.71 -5.06
C ASP A 55 24.26 22.18 -5.97
N TYR A 56 24.12 20.85 -6.06
CA TYR A 56 23.04 20.18 -6.81
C TYR A 56 21.64 20.76 -6.53
N PHE A 57 21.35 21.11 -5.27
CA PHE A 57 20.04 21.67 -4.89
C PHE A 57 19.72 23.01 -5.55
N ILE A 58 20.74 23.78 -5.91
CA ILE A 58 20.60 25.07 -6.59
C ILE A 58 20.56 24.84 -8.11
N LEU A 59 21.42 23.96 -8.61
CA LEU A 59 21.52 23.62 -10.04
C LEU A 59 20.30 22.86 -10.58
N ARG A 60 19.54 22.18 -9.72
CA ARG A 60 18.29 21.49 -10.11
C ARG A 60 17.10 22.42 -10.26
N ALA A 61 17.15 23.62 -9.68
CA ALA A 61 16.04 24.58 -9.74
C ALA A 61 16.00 25.18 -11.15
N ASP A 62 14.84 25.06 -11.82
CA ASP A 62 14.65 25.73 -13.11
C ASP A 62 14.43 27.22 -12.84
N ILE A 63 15.47 28.02 -13.11
CA ILE A 63 15.39 29.48 -12.98
C ILE A 63 14.78 30.01 -14.26
N SER A 64 13.54 30.49 -14.16
CA SER A 64 12.87 31.19 -15.26
C SER A 64 13.68 32.41 -15.68
N ASP A 65 13.76 32.68 -16.99
CA ASP A 65 14.40 33.88 -17.50
C ASP A 65 13.79 35.14 -16.85
N PRO A 66 14.60 36.05 -16.31
CA PRO A 66 14.10 37.32 -15.80
C PRO A 66 13.41 38.07 -16.94
N ASN A 67 12.17 38.52 -16.69
CA ASN A 67 11.32 39.22 -17.66
C ASN A 67 11.59 40.74 -17.71
N CYS A 68 12.70 41.18 -17.13
CA CYS A 68 13.06 42.59 -17.03
C CYS A 68 14.04 42.95 -18.14
N ASP A 69 13.98 44.19 -18.65
CA ASP A 69 14.96 44.70 -19.61
C ASP A 69 16.16 45.29 -18.84
N PRO A 70 17.38 44.74 -18.97
CA PRO A 70 18.55 45.21 -18.25
C PRO A 70 19.08 46.57 -18.71
N ASP A 71 18.67 47.05 -19.90
CA ASP A 71 19.16 48.27 -20.54
C ASP A 71 18.02 49.26 -20.89
N ILE A 72 17.14 49.53 -19.92
CA ILE A 72 16.09 50.55 -20.06
C ILE A 72 16.69 51.96 -20.10
N ASN A 73 16.29 52.76 -21.09
CA ASN A 73 16.61 54.19 -21.11
C ASN A 73 15.80 54.94 -20.04
N ILE A 74 16.49 55.35 -18.97
CA ILE A 74 15.90 55.99 -17.78
C ILE A 74 15.11 57.26 -18.15
N GLU A 75 15.62 58.09 -19.06
CA GLU A 75 14.98 59.38 -19.40
C GLU A 75 13.69 59.16 -20.19
N GLN A 76 13.69 58.24 -21.14
CA GLN A 76 12.50 57.91 -21.92
C GLN A 76 11.41 57.27 -21.05
N ARG A 77 11.80 56.38 -20.12
CA ARG A 77 10.84 55.74 -19.19
C ARG A 77 10.30 56.72 -18.16
N LEU A 78 11.10 57.65 -17.66
CA LEU A 78 10.64 58.73 -16.78
C LEU A 78 9.61 59.63 -17.47
N ASN A 79 9.86 60.03 -18.72
CA ASN A 79 8.91 60.85 -19.48
C ASN A 79 7.57 60.12 -19.71
N GLN A 80 7.61 58.79 -19.88
CA GLN A 80 6.40 57.98 -20.00
C GLN A 80 5.64 57.87 -18.68
N LEU A 81 6.34 57.63 -17.56
CA LEU A 81 5.73 57.56 -16.22
C LEU A 81 5.13 58.91 -15.80
N GLU A 82 5.77 60.01 -16.17
CA GLU A 82 5.27 61.38 -15.94
C GLU A 82 3.99 61.64 -16.75
N ALA A 83 3.93 61.18 -18.01
CA ALA A 83 2.72 61.27 -18.84
C ALA A 83 1.57 60.37 -18.34
N GLU A 84 1.89 59.16 -17.87
CA GLU A 84 0.94 58.22 -17.27
C GLU A 84 0.37 58.79 -15.96
N ALA A 85 1.22 59.30 -15.07
CA ALA A 85 0.82 59.96 -13.82
C ALA A 85 -0.09 61.18 -14.09
N ALA A 86 0.27 62.04 -15.06
CA ALA A 86 -0.52 63.19 -15.47
C ALA A 86 -1.90 62.81 -16.04
N SER A 87 -2.01 61.66 -16.73
CA SER A 87 -3.29 61.16 -17.26
C SER A 87 -4.20 60.54 -16.20
N SER A 88 -3.61 59.97 -15.14
CA SER A 88 -4.33 59.29 -14.05
C SER A 88 -4.82 60.21 -12.93
N ALA A 89 -4.35 61.46 -12.90
CA ALA A 89 -4.76 62.47 -11.92
C ALA A 89 -6.25 62.90 -12.00
N GLY A 90 -7.02 62.36 -12.95
CA GLY A 90 -8.42 62.72 -13.19
C GLY A 90 -9.49 61.87 -12.50
N ASP A 91 -9.17 60.71 -11.90
CA ASP A 91 -10.21 59.74 -11.50
C ASP A 91 -10.23 59.35 -10.01
N PHE A 92 -9.15 59.53 -9.22
CA PHE A 92 -9.17 59.27 -7.77
C PHE A 92 -8.16 60.17 -7.03
N ASP A 93 -8.65 61.27 -6.47
CA ASP A 93 -7.86 62.30 -5.76
C ASP A 93 -7.78 62.00 -4.26
N LEU A 94 -6.92 61.05 -3.86
CA LEU A 94 -6.66 60.75 -2.44
C LEU A 94 -5.20 60.91 -2.02
N PHE A 95 -4.30 61.21 -2.95
CA PHE A 95 -2.87 61.44 -2.69
C PHE A 95 -2.32 62.50 -3.66
N ASP A 96 -2.44 63.77 -3.28
CA ASP A 96 -1.90 64.93 -4.03
C ASP A 96 -0.42 65.17 -3.69
N GLU A 97 0.41 64.14 -3.90
CA GLU A 97 1.86 64.29 -3.97
C GLU A 97 2.23 64.22 -5.46
N GLY A 98 2.51 65.38 -6.07
CA GLY A 98 2.92 65.46 -7.47
C GLY A 98 4.10 64.53 -7.79
N PHE A 99 4.16 64.05 -9.03
CA PHE A 99 5.18 63.09 -9.47
C PHE A 99 6.61 63.61 -9.21
N ASP A 100 7.31 63.02 -8.24
CA ASP A 100 8.70 63.36 -7.96
C ASP A 100 9.66 62.57 -8.88
N ARG A 101 10.19 63.30 -9.85
CA ARG A 101 11.14 62.77 -10.85
C ARG A 101 12.43 62.22 -10.21
N ALA A 102 12.85 62.72 -9.04
CA ALA A 102 14.09 62.28 -8.38
C ALA A 102 13.94 60.93 -7.67
N SER A 103 12.84 60.73 -6.93
CA SER A 103 12.52 59.42 -6.33
C SER A 103 12.15 58.37 -7.38
N ALA A 104 11.44 58.76 -8.45
CA ALA A 104 11.16 57.88 -9.58
C ALA A 104 12.47 57.42 -10.28
N ARG A 105 13.42 58.34 -10.48
CA ARG A 105 14.75 58.00 -11.04
C ARG A 105 15.51 57.01 -10.15
N THR A 106 15.56 57.28 -8.84
CA THR A 106 16.26 56.40 -7.88
C THR A 106 15.63 55.01 -7.84
N SER A 107 14.30 54.93 -7.95
CA SER A 107 13.57 53.66 -8.00
C SER A 107 13.86 52.88 -9.29
N LEU A 108 13.94 53.55 -10.44
CA LEU A 108 14.33 52.93 -11.71
C LEU A 108 15.78 52.44 -11.69
N GLU A 109 16.71 53.22 -11.13
CA GLU A 109 18.11 52.81 -10.96
C GLU A 109 18.24 51.58 -10.04
N ASN A 110 17.43 51.51 -8.98
CA ASN A 110 17.33 50.32 -8.12
C ASN A 110 16.79 49.11 -8.88
N GLN A 111 15.74 49.28 -9.69
CA GLN A 111 15.14 48.22 -10.50
C GLN A 111 16.12 47.67 -11.53
N ILE A 112 16.83 48.55 -12.25
CA ILE A 112 17.86 48.15 -13.22
C ILE A 112 18.97 47.35 -12.53
N ARG A 113 19.43 47.78 -11.35
CA ARG A 113 20.45 47.04 -10.60
C ARG A 113 19.98 45.64 -10.19
N GLN A 114 18.76 45.51 -9.68
CA GLN A 114 18.19 44.21 -9.31
C GLN A 114 18.07 43.31 -10.54
N CYS A 115 17.58 43.86 -11.64
CA CYS A 115 17.48 43.18 -12.93
C CYS A 115 18.84 42.66 -13.41
N GLN A 116 19.88 43.50 -13.38
CA GLN A 116 21.24 43.10 -13.75
C GLN A 116 21.77 41.98 -12.84
N LEU A 117 21.53 42.06 -11.52
CA LEU A 117 21.92 41.01 -10.58
C LEU A 117 21.21 39.69 -10.90
N GLU A 118 19.91 39.71 -11.17
CA GLU A 118 19.14 38.51 -11.58
C GLU A 118 19.68 37.90 -12.87
N TYR A 119 20.01 38.71 -13.88
CA TYR A 119 20.64 38.21 -15.11
C TYR A 119 22.01 37.59 -14.85
N THR A 120 22.86 38.21 -14.02
CA THR A 120 24.19 37.65 -13.69
C THR A 120 24.10 36.34 -12.92
N GLN A 121 23.11 36.20 -12.04
CA GLN A 121 22.85 34.94 -11.34
C GLN A 121 22.35 33.88 -12.32
N ALA A 122 21.37 34.22 -13.17
CA ALA A 122 20.82 33.30 -14.16
C ALA A 122 21.88 32.81 -15.16
N THR A 123 22.81 33.67 -15.62
CA THR A 123 23.91 33.26 -16.50
C THR A 123 24.93 32.39 -15.78
N ALA A 124 25.34 32.75 -14.56
CA ALA A 124 26.26 31.95 -13.76
C ALA A 124 25.70 30.54 -13.46
N HIS A 125 24.38 30.43 -13.22
CA HIS A 125 23.71 29.14 -13.08
C HIS A 125 23.73 28.35 -14.38
N ARG A 126 23.43 28.96 -15.53
CA ARG A 126 23.45 28.29 -16.85
C ARG A 126 24.82 27.73 -17.21
N ASP A 127 25.88 28.45 -16.90
CA ASP A 127 27.25 28.03 -17.20
C ASP A 127 27.68 26.79 -16.39
N GLN A 128 27.10 26.62 -15.19
CA GLN A 128 27.40 25.48 -14.31
C GLN A 128 26.50 24.26 -14.57
N VAL A 129 25.36 24.44 -15.24
CA VAL A 129 24.42 23.34 -15.55
C VAL A 129 24.97 22.47 -16.69
N THR A 130 25.50 21.31 -16.33
CA THR A 130 25.93 20.28 -17.29
C THR A 130 24.73 19.49 -17.83
N PRO A 131 24.81 18.92 -19.05
CA PRO A 131 23.73 18.09 -19.59
C PRO A 131 23.44 16.84 -18.73
N ALA A 132 24.44 16.36 -17.97
CA ALA A 132 24.27 15.26 -17.04
C ALA A 132 23.33 15.62 -15.87
N ILE A 133 23.47 16.83 -15.32
CA ILE A 133 22.59 17.35 -14.25
C ILE A 133 21.16 17.46 -14.76
N ARG A 134 20.94 17.98 -15.97
CA ARG A 134 19.59 18.13 -16.56
C ARG A 134 18.89 16.79 -16.77
N ILE A 135 19.62 15.75 -17.19
CA ILE A 135 19.05 14.40 -17.35
C ILE A 135 18.71 13.82 -15.98
N PHE A 136 19.62 13.97 -15.00
CA PHE A 136 19.43 13.46 -13.65
C PHE A 136 18.26 14.15 -12.94
N SER A 137 18.17 15.48 -12.99
CA SER A 137 17.08 16.25 -12.40
C SER A 137 15.73 15.92 -13.05
N ALA A 138 15.68 15.73 -14.37
CA ALA A 138 14.46 15.30 -15.05
C ALA A 138 13.99 13.91 -14.59
N ILE A 139 14.92 12.96 -14.40
CA ILE A 139 14.60 11.63 -13.87
C ILE A 139 14.08 11.74 -12.42
N GLU A 140 14.76 12.54 -11.59
CA GLU A 140 14.36 12.79 -10.21
C GLU A 140 12.97 13.42 -10.12
N GLU A 141 12.68 14.43 -10.93
CA GLU A 141 11.39 15.12 -10.94
C GLU A 141 10.26 14.19 -11.38
N LYS A 142 10.48 13.37 -12.42
CA LYS A 142 9.52 12.35 -12.84
C LYS A 142 9.29 11.30 -11.77
N PHE A 143 10.34 10.90 -11.08
CA PHE A 143 10.24 9.96 -9.97
C PHE A 143 9.47 10.56 -8.78
N SER A 144 9.72 11.84 -8.46
CA SER A 144 9.00 12.59 -7.42
C SER A 144 7.51 12.72 -7.73
N GLN A 145 7.16 13.14 -8.96
CA GLN A 145 5.78 13.23 -9.43
C GLN A 145 5.07 11.88 -9.35
N ALA A 146 5.73 10.79 -9.77
CA ALA A 146 5.19 9.44 -9.68
C ALA A 146 5.00 8.97 -8.23
N SER A 147 5.94 9.31 -7.34
CA SER A 147 5.85 8.99 -5.91
C SER A 147 4.69 9.72 -5.24
N ILE A 148 4.58 11.05 -5.44
CA ILE A 148 3.52 11.87 -4.84
C ILE A 148 2.14 11.41 -5.30
N PHE A 149 1.95 11.18 -6.61
CA PHE A 149 0.70 10.65 -7.15
C PHE A 149 0.29 9.35 -6.46
N SER A 150 1.26 8.47 -6.19
CA SER A 150 0.96 7.19 -5.60
C SER A 150 0.78 7.22 -4.08
N THR A 151 1.44 8.13 -3.35
CA THR A 151 1.16 8.39 -1.93
C THR A 151 -0.26 8.93 -1.79
N ASP A 152 -0.64 9.90 -2.63
CA ASP A 152 -1.95 10.57 -2.58
C ASP A 152 -3.11 9.60 -2.86
N LYS A 153 -2.92 8.67 -3.82
CA LYS A 153 -3.91 7.65 -4.18
C LYS A 153 -3.70 6.29 -3.49
N GLN A 154 -2.86 6.23 -2.45
CA GLN A 154 -2.53 4.97 -1.76
C GLN A 154 -3.77 4.23 -1.24
N GLN A 155 -4.73 4.95 -0.65
CA GLN A 155 -5.96 4.37 -0.13
C GLN A 155 -6.79 3.69 -1.22
N LEU A 156 -6.93 4.35 -2.39
CA LEU A 156 -7.66 3.83 -3.54
C LEU A 156 -6.97 2.61 -4.15
N LEU A 157 -5.64 2.65 -4.27
CA LEU A 157 -4.86 1.52 -4.77
C LEU A 157 -5.00 0.30 -3.86
N LEU A 158 -4.96 0.48 -2.53
CA LEU A 158 -5.19 -0.60 -1.57
C LEU A 158 -6.63 -1.13 -1.66
N LEU A 159 -7.62 -0.26 -1.84
CA LEU A 159 -9.02 -0.64 -2.05
C LEU A 159 -9.16 -1.54 -3.29
N ILE A 160 -8.58 -1.13 -4.42
CA ILE A 160 -8.59 -1.92 -5.67
C ILE A 160 -7.87 -3.26 -5.45
N LEU A 161 -6.69 -3.25 -4.83
CA LEU A 161 -5.93 -4.46 -4.50
C LEU A 161 -6.78 -5.43 -3.69
N LEU A 162 -7.42 -4.93 -2.63
CA LEU A 162 -8.21 -5.72 -1.70
C LEU A 162 -9.42 -6.34 -2.39
N PHE A 163 -10.24 -5.55 -3.08
CA PHE A 163 -11.46 -6.06 -3.72
C PHE A 163 -11.14 -6.97 -4.91
N MET A 164 -10.09 -6.68 -5.69
CA MET A 164 -9.64 -7.57 -6.77
C MET A 164 -9.14 -8.90 -6.21
N SER A 165 -8.33 -8.87 -5.15
CA SER A 165 -7.84 -10.08 -4.48
C SER A 165 -8.98 -10.88 -3.84
N ALA A 166 -9.92 -10.21 -3.19
CA ALA A 166 -11.10 -10.83 -2.60
C ALA A 166 -11.99 -11.48 -3.68
N ALA A 167 -12.20 -10.82 -4.82
CA ALA A 167 -12.98 -11.37 -5.93
C ALA A 167 -12.34 -12.65 -6.49
N VAL A 168 -11.02 -12.63 -6.72
CA VAL A 168 -10.27 -13.81 -7.18
C VAL A 168 -10.28 -14.93 -6.14
N ALA A 169 -10.11 -14.59 -4.86
CA ALA A 169 -10.14 -15.56 -3.76
C ALA A 169 -11.51 -16.23 -3.60
N THR A 170 -12.60 -15.47 -3.81
CA THR A 170 -13.98 -15.99 -3.83
C THR A 170 -14.17 -16.94 -5.02
N LEU A 171 -13.85 -16.49 -6.24
CA LEU A 171 -13.96 -17.29 -7.46
C LEU A 171 -13.17 -18.61 -7.41
N ARG A 172 -11.96 -18.58 -6.84
CA ARG A 172 -11.09 -19.76 -6.70
C ARG A 172 -11.28 -20.53 -5.39
N ARG A 173 -12.15 -20.05 -4.49
CA ARG A 173 -12.41 -20.64 -3.16
C ARG A 173 -11.14 -20.84 -2.33
N HIS A 174 -10.21 -19.87 -2.39
CA HIS A 174 -8.93 -19.90 -1.68
C HIS A 174 -8.91 -19.05 -0.39
N HIS A 175 -10.10 -18.68 0.11
CA HIS A 175 -10.20 -18.01 1.40
C HIS A 175 -9.67 -18.88 2.55
N ILE A 176 -9.02 -18.24 3.52
CA ILE A 176 -8.45 -18.92 4.68
C ILE A 176 -9.59 -19.34 5.62
N SER A 177 -9.71 -20.65 5.83
CA SER A 177 -10.67 -21.31 6.73
C SER A 177 -9.95 -22.36 7.57
N PHE A 178 -10.49 -22.73 8.73
CA PHE A 178 -9.88 -23.75 9.59
C PHE A 178 -9.93 -25.14 8.97
N ARG A 179 -10.92 -25.39 8.10
CA ARG A 179 -11.10 -26.65 7.39
C ARG A 179 -11.58 -26.37 5.96
N PRO A 180 -11.03 -27.05 4.94
CA PRO A 180 -11.55 -26.92 3.58
C PRO A 180 -13.00 -27.45 3.48
N MET A 181 -13.79 -26.84 2.59
CA MET A 181 -15.14 -27.30 2.26
C MET A 181 -15.05 -28.63 1.49
N VAL A 182 -15.64 -29.69 2.04
CA VAL A 182 -15.63 -31.01 1.39
C VAL A 182 -17.05 -31.52 1.16
N SER A 183 -17.93 -31.43 2.16
CA SER A 183 -19.27 -32.00 2.06
C SER A 183 -20.31 -31.00 1.59
N LYS A 184 -21.48 -31.48 1.13
CA LYS A 184 -22.57 -30.59 0.70
C LYS A 184 -23.01 -29.60 1.78
N LEU A 185 -23.08 -30.04 3.04
CA LEU A 185 -23.42 -29.16 4.16
C LEU A 185 -22.34 -28.10 4.41
N ASP A 186 -21.05 -28.46 4.29
CA ASP A 186 -19.94 -27.50 4.43
C ASP A 186 -20.08 -26.36 3.39
N PHE A 187 -20.34 -26.71 2.13
CA PHE A 187 -20.55 -25.75 1.05
C PHE A 187 -21.80 -24.88 1.27
N GLN A 188 -22.94 -25.47 1.65
CA GLN A 188 -24.18 -24.71 1.88
C GLN A 188 -24.03 -23.68 3.00
N VAL A 189 -23.48 -24.09 4.14
CA VAL A 189 -23.29 -23.21 5.31
C VAL A 189 -22.26 -22.13 5.00
N SER A 190 -21.11 -22.50 4.44
CA SER A 190 -20.04 -21.55 4.15
C SER A 190 -20.44 -20.52 3.08
N LEU A 191 -21.06 -20.94 1.98
CA LEU A 191 -21.47 -20.05 0.89
C LEU A 191 -22.64 -19.15 1.28
N SER A 192 -23.62 -19.66 2.02
CA SER A 192 -24.73 -18.85 2.51
C SER A 192 -24.25 -17.74 3.45
N LEU A 193 -23.35 -18.06 4.39
CA LEU A 193 -22.80 -17.07 5.31
C LEU A 193 -21.91 -16.04 4.60
N GLN A 194 -21.13 -16.46 3.59
CA GLN A 194 -20.37 -15.55 2.74
C GLN A 194 -21.29 -14.57 1.98
N LEU A 195 -22.41 -15.06 1.44
CA LEU A 195 -23.41 -14.22 0.79
C LEU A 195 -23.99 -13.21 1.77
N VAL A 196 -24.45 -13.65 2.95
CA VAL A 196 -25.01 -12.76 3.97
C VAL A 196 -24.01 -11.68 4.39
N ALA A 197 -22.75 -12.05 4.63
CA ALA A 197 -21.70 -11.10 5.01
C ALA A 197 -21.43 -10.06 3.91
N ASN A 198 -21.21 -10.52 2.67
CA ASN A 198 -20.93 -9.63 1.56
C ASN A 198 -22.14 -8.74 1.21
N SER A 199 -23.37 -9.26 1.32
CA SER A 199 -24.60 -8.48 1.15
C SER A 199 -24.76 -7.43 2.25
N ALA A 200 -24.45 -7.75 3.50
CA ALA A 200 -24.47 -6.77 4.60
C ALA A 200 -23.48 -5.63 4.32
N LEU A 201 -22.25 -5.95 3.88
CA LEU A 201 -21.27 -4.94 3.47
C LEU A 201 -21.76 -4.10 2.30
N ALA A 202 -22.35 -4.72 1.27
CA ALA A 202 -22.86 -4.00 0.10
C ALA A 202 -24.01 -3.04 0.48
N ILE A 203 -25.00 -3.51 1.25
CA ILE A 203 -26.12 -2.68 1.72
C ILE A 203 -25.59 -1.52 2.56
N SER A 204 -24.63 -1.79 3.44
CA SER A 204 -24.00 -0.76 4.26
C SER A 204 -23.27 0.28 3.43
N ALA A 205 -22.50 -0.14 2.42
CA ALA A 205 -21.77 0.76 1.53
C ALA A 205 -22.71 1.65 0.70
N TRP A 206 -23.81 1.09 0.18
CA TRP A 206 -24.82 1.88 -0.50
C TRP A 206 -25.45 2.93 0.42
N LYS A 207 -25.82 2.55 1.64
CA LYS A 207 -26.35 3.51 2.63
C LYS A 207 -25.35 4.58 3.02
N PHE A 208 -24.09 4.21 3.20
CA PHE A 208 -23.02 5.17 3.46
C PHE A 208 -22.87 6.18 2.31
N ARG A 209 -22.91 5.72 1.06
CA ARG A 209 -22.88 6.59 -0.13
C ARG A 209 -24.08 7.53 -0.21
N PHE A 210 -25.29 7.03 0.06
CA PHE A 210 -26.50 7.87 0.05
C PHE A 210 -26.43 8.96 1.13
N ASN A 211 -26.07 8.60 2.37
CA ASN A 211 -25.93 9.57 3.46
C ASN A 211 -24.91 10.68 3.14
N MET A 212 -23.86 10.36 2.40
CA MET A 212 -22.83 11.32 1.97
C MET A 212 -23.30 12.23 0.84
N LEU A 213 -24.17 11.76 -0.06
CA LEU A 213 -24.78 12.60 -1.10
C LEU A 213 -25.81 13.58 -0.50
N ASP A 214 -26.49 13.16 0.56
CA ASP A 214 -27.52 13.97 1.24
C ASP A 214 -26.92 14.99 2.22
N SER A 215 -25.64 14.83 2.62
CA SER A 215 -24.96 15.74 3.54
C SER A 215 -24.07 16.72 2.75
N GLU A 216 -24.21 18.04 2.95
CA GLU A 216 -23.37 19.09 2.33
C GLU A 216 -21.87 19.06 2.76
N ILE A 217 -21.44 18.01 3.46
CA ILE A 217 -20.07 17.84 3.93
C ILE A 217 -19.23 17.34 2.76
N GLN A 218 -18.37 18.20 2.21
CA GLN A 218 -17.39 17.82 1.18
C GLN A 218 -16.52 16.67 1.69
N SER A 219 -16.69 15.48 1.12
CA SER A 219 -15.83 14.34 1.44
C SER A 219 -14.45 14.55 0.81
N ASN A 220 -13.39 14.34 1.58
CA ASN A 220 -12.01 14.46 1.10
C ASN A 220 -11.67 13.47 -0.03
N ASN A 221 -12.42 12.36 -0.20
CA ASN A 221 -12.16 11.31 -1.20
C ASN A 221 -13.43 10.61 -1.71
N PRO A 222 -14.20 11.19 -2.63
CA PRO A 222 -15.43 10.57 -3.16
C PRO A 222 -15.16 9.27 -3.95
N GLU A 223 -13.96 9.14 -4.53
CA GLU A 223 -13.52 7.96 -5.27
C GLU A 223 -13.45 6.70 -4.39
N LEU A 224 -13.01 6.83 -3.13
CA LEU A 224 -12.90 5.72 -2.19
C LEU A 224 -14.28 5.11 -1.90
N ILE A 225 -15.27 5.96 -1.65
CA ILE A 225 -16.66 5.56 -1.33
C ILE A 225 -17.28 4.86 -2.54
N ASN A 226 -17.17 5.46 -3.73
CA ASN A 226 -17.68 4.86 -4.95
C ASN A 226 -17.02 3.51 -5.25
N GLY A 227 -15.69 3.42 -5.11
CA GLY A 227 -14.95 2.17 -5.28
C GLY A 227 -15.39 1.10 -4.28
N MET A 228 -15.68 1.47 -3.03
CA MET A 228 -16.15 0.55 -2.01
C MET A 228 -17.53 -0.03 -2.33
N VAL A 229 -18.46 0.83 -2.80
CA VAL A 229 -19.79 0.38 -3.24
C VAL A 229 -19.68 -0.61 -4.39
N ILE A 230 -18.85 -0.29 -5.39
CA ILE A 230 -18.63 -1.17 -6.54
C ILE A 230 -18.02 -2.50 -6.07
N GLY A 231 -16.94 -2.46 -5.30
CA GLY A 231 -16.24 -3.64 -4.81
C GLY A 231 -17.14 -4.55 -3.96
N ALA A 232 -17.86 -3.99 -2.98
CA ALA A 232 -18.76 -4.74 -2.11
C ALA A 232 -19.92 -5.38 -2.89
N THR A 233 -20.50 -4.63 -3.85
CA THR A 233 -21.57 -5.14 -4.71
C THR A 233 -21.07 -6.30 -5.59
N VAL A 234 -19.89 -6.19 -6.18
CA VAL A 234 -19.28 -7.27 -6.97
C VAL A 234 -19.05 -8.52 -6.11
N LEU A 235 -18.53 -8.39 -4.89
CA LEU A 235 -18.35 -9.53 -3.99
C LEU A 235 -19.67 -10.20 -3.59
N ALA A 236 -20.73 -9.41 -3.35
CA ALA A 236 -22.06 -9.93 -3.06
C ALA A 236 -22.63 -10.73 -4.26
N LEU A 237 -22.47 -10.20 -5.47
CA LEU A 237 -22.89 -10.90 -6.70
C LEU A 237 -22.09 -12.17 -6.97
N LEU A 238 -20.78 -12.16 -6.70
CA LEU A 238 -19.93 -13.35 -6.82
C LEU A 238 -20.33 -14.43 -5.82
N ALA A 239 -20.56 -14.06 -4.56
CA ALA A 239 -21.05 -14.99 -3.54
C ALA A 239 -22.43 -15.55 -3.88
N LEU A 240 -23.32 -14.73 -4.47
CA LEU A 240 -24.62 -15.16 -4.95
C LEU A 240 -24.48 -16.20 -6.07
N LYS A 241 -23.61 -15.93 -7.04
CA LYS A 241 -23.29 -16.86 -8.13
C LYS A 241 -22.73 -18.19 -7.59
N ASP A 242 -21.83 -18.15 -6.62
CA ASP A 242 -21.23 -19.37 -6.04
C ASP A 242 -22.26 -20.20 -5.26
N LEU A 243 -23.23 -19.56 -4.61
CA LEU A 243 -24.32 -20.25 -3.92
C LEU A 243 -25.19 -21.06 -4.90
N PHE A 244 -25.46 -20.52 -6.10
CA PHE A 244 -26.20 -21.24 -7.14
C PHE A 244 -25.34 -22.29 -7.86
N ASN A 245 -24.03 -22.04 -8.04
CA ASN A 245 -23.09 -22.94 -8.70
C ASN A 245 -22.34 -23.85 -7.70
N MET A 246 -23.11 -24.56 -6.88
CA MET A 246 -22.58 -25.53 -5.94
C MET A 246 -22.10 -26.81 -6.66
N PRO A 247 -20.91 -27.36 -6.33
CA PRO A 247 -20.40 -28.58 -6.97
C PRO A 247 -21.32 -29.77 -6.64
N GLN A 248 -21.87 -30.39 -7.69
CA GLN A 248 -22.84 -31.48 -7.56
C GLN A 248 -22.20 -32.78 -7.06
N ASP A 249 -20.90 -32.96 -7.34
CA ASP A 249 -20.07 -34.13 -7.02
C ASP A 249 -19.64 -34.20 -5.54
N ALA A 250 -20.00 -33.21 -4.72
CA ALA A 250 -19.63 -33.20 -3.31
C ALA A 250 -20.33 -34.34 -2.54
N PRO A 251 -19.64 -35.08 -1.66
CA PRO A 251 -20.22 -36.16 -0.88
C PRO A 251 -21.41 -35.67 -0.03
N LYS A 252 -22.51 -36.42 -0.08
CA LYS A 252 -23.68 -36.20 0.80
C LYS A 252 -23.30 -36.60 2.22
N GLY A 253 -23.24 -35.64 3.13
CA GLY A 253 -22.89 -35.84 4.53
C GLY A 253 -22.39 -34.55 5.20
N GLY A 254 -22.03 -34.63 6.48
CA GLY A 254 -21.50 -33.53 7.26
C GLY A 254 -22.25 -33.32 8.58
N THR A 255 -21.58 -32.67 9.52
CA THR A 255 -22.16 -32.26 10.81
C THR A 255 -22.12 -30.75 10.87
N ILE A 256 -23.16 -30.12 11.39
CA ILE A 256 -23.27 -28.65 11.49
C ILE A 256 -22.02 -28.03 12.15
N GLY A 257 -21.54 -28.60 13.25
CA GLY A 257 -20.33 -28.10 13.92
C GLY A 257 -19.07 -28.13 13.04
N ARG A 258 -18.91 -29.15 12.19
CA ARG A 258 -17.78 -29.23 11.24
C ARG A 258 -17.95 -28.28 10.05
N ALA A 259 -19.20 -27.95 9.70
CA ALA A 259 -19.50 -26.99 8.65
C ALA A 259 -19.14 -25.56 9.09
N PHE A 260 -19.38 -25.19 10.35
CA PHE A 260 -18.94 -23.89 10.89
C PHE A 260 -17.42 -23.68 10.79
N LEU A 261 -16.61 -24.73 10.96
CA LEU A 261 -15.15 -24.65 10.79
C LEU A 261 -14.71 -24.41 9.34
N SER A 262 -15.61 -24.58 8.36
CA SER A 262 -15.34 -24.35 6.95
C SER A 262 -15.64 -22.93 6.46
N ILE A 263 -16.23 -22.11 7.34
CA ILE A 263 -16.50 -20.70 7.04
C ILE A 263 -15.18 -19.93 7.00
N PRO A 264 -14.95 -19.09 5.97
CA PRO A 264 -13.80 -18.20 5.93
C PRO A 264 -13.71 -17.28 7.15
N LEU A 265 -12.49 -17.05 7.64
CA LEU A 265 -12.25 -16.21 8.80
C LEU A 265 -12.81 -14.79 8.62
N TYR A 266 -12.65 -14.20 7.44
CA TYR A 266 -13.14 -12.86 7.15
C TYR A 266 -14.67 -12.79 7.29
N THR A 267 -15.39 -13.84 6.88
CA THR A 267 -16.85 -13.92 6.95
C THR A 267 -17.32 -13.97 8.41
N ILE A 268 -16.63 -14.74 9.26
CA ILE A 268 -16.95 -14.81 10.70
C ILE A 268 -16.82 -13.43 11.34
N VAL A 269 -15.68 -12.76 11.11
CA VAL A 269 -15.41 -11.42 11.67
C VAL A 269 -16.40 -10.39 11.12
N MET A 270 -16.64 -10.41 9.80
CA MET A 270 -17.55 -9.48 9.14
C MET A 270 -19.00 -9.65 9.63
N LEU A 271 -19.48 -10.89 9.83
CA LEU A 271 -20.83 -11.13 10.37
C LEU A 271 -20.97 -10.69 11.82
N LEU A 272 -19.96 -10.95 12.65
CA LEU A 272 -19.94 -10.50 14.04
C LEU A 272 -20.01 -8.97 14.10
N PHE A 273 -19.19 -8.30 13.30
CA PHE A 273 -19.15 -6.84 13.26
C PHE A 273 -20.42 -6.24 12.64
N ALA A 274 -20.95 -6.87 11.59
CA ALA A 274 -22.24 -6.50 11.00
C ALA A 274 -23.37 -6.60 12.03
N PHE A 275 -23.39 -7.66 12.85
CA PHE A 275 -24.38 -7.81 13.91
C PHE A 275 -24.28 -6.68 14.94
N ILE A 276 -23.08 -6.38 15.44
CA ILE A 276 -22.88 -5.29 16.41
C ILE A 276 -23.33 -3.94 15.83
N VAL A 277 -22.89 -3.60 14.63
CA VAL A 277 -23.10 -2.24 14.11
C VAL A 277 -24.51 -2.04 13.53
N ILE A 278 -25.06 -3.06 12.88
CA ILE A 278 -26.39 -2.95 12.24
C ILE A 278 -27.51 -3.23 13.24
N VAL A 279 -27.37 -4.26 14.09
CA VAL A 279 -28.45 -4.70 14.98
C VAL A 279 -28.40 -3.99 16.32
N ASP A 280 -27.24 -3.97 16.99
CA ASP A 280 -27.11 -3.39 18.33
C ASP A 280 -27.04 -1.86 18.30
N GLN A 281 -26.19 -1.29 17.42
CA GLN A 281 -26.07 0.16 17.28
C GLN A 281 -27.15 0.78 16.37
N GLY A 282 -27.87 -0.01 15.56
CA GLY A 282 -28.91 0.50 14.64
C GLY A 282 -28.39 1.34 13.45
N HIS A 283 -27.08 1.34 13.18
CA HIS A 283 -26.46 2.17 12.15
C HIS A 283 -26.15 1.36 10.89
N LEU A 284 -27.06 1.37 9.91
CA LEU A 284 -26.90 0.61 8.66
C LEU A 284 -25.62 0.97 7.88
N ALA A 285 -25.19 2.23 7.89
CA ALA A 285 -23.96 2.69 7.23
C ALA A 285 -22.67 2.41 8.02
N GLY A 286 -22.79 2.01 9.29
CA GLY A 286 -21.64 1.93 10.19
C GLY A 286 -20.62 0.87 9.78
N LEU A 287 -21.07 -0.30 9.28
CA LEU A 287 -20.17 -1.36 8.81
C LEU A 287 -19.23 -0.84 7.71
N SER A 288 -19.75 -0.10 6.73
CA SER A 288 -18.95 0.52 5.66
C SER A 288 -18.06 1.66 6.16
N LEU A 289 -18.53 2.45 7.14
CA LEU A 289 -17.76 3.56 7.71
C LEU A 289 -16.53 3.06 8.47
N TYR A 290 -16.70 2.04 9.31
CA TYR A 290 -15.58 1.40 9.96
C TYR A 290 -14.69 0.68 8.95
N PHE A 291 -15.27 0.06 7.92
CA PHE A 291 -14.50 -0.53 6.83
C PHE A 291 -13.67 0.53 6.07
N SER A 292 -14.16 1.76 5.89
CA SER A 292 -13.38 2.85 5.29
C SER A 292 -12.22 3.30 6.17
N ALA A 293 -12.39 3.29 7.50
CA ALA A 293 -11.32 3.62 8.43
C ALA A 293 -10.11 2.65 8.35
N PHE A 294 -10.30 1.42 7.84
CA PHE A 294 -9.16 0.52 7.57
C PHE A 294 -8.21 1.08 6.50
N PHE A 295 -8.72 1.85 5.52
CA PHE A 295 -7.89 2.42 4.46
C PHE A 295 -7.12 3.66 4.92
N ASP A 296 -7.55 4.32 6.00
CA ASP A 296 -6.78 5.40 6.63
C ASP A 296 -5.45 4.90 7.17
N GLN A 297 -5.42 3.66 7.69
CA GLN A 297 -4.19 2.96 8.08
C GLN A 297 -3.60 2.06 6.98
N SER A 298 -3.82 2.40 5.69
CA SER A 298 -3.39 1.57 4.55
C SER A 298 -1.93 1.11 4.59
N GLY A 299 -1.01 1.94 5.11
CA GLY A 299 0.41 1.60 5.23
C GLY A 299 0.67 0.33 6.06
N THR A 300 0.02 0.17 7.21
CA THR A 300 0.26 -1.01 8.08
C THR A 300 -0.29 -2.29 7.45
N TYR A 301 -1.41 -2.20 6.74
CA TYR A 301 -1.99 -3.35 6.03
C TYR A 301 -1.15 -3.79 4.83
N ILE A 302 -0.56 -2.84 4.10
CA ILE A 302 0.40 -3.15 3.04
C ILE A 302 1.62 -3.88 3.62
N ASP A 303 2.15 -3.45 4.77
CA ASP A 303 3.28 -4.15 5.43
C ASP A 303 2.92 -5.59 5.77
N VAL A 304 1.75 -5.81 6.37
CA VAL A 304 1.28 -7.15 6.71
C VAL A 304 1.13 -8.03 5.46
N ALA A 305 0.59 -7.48 4.37
CA ALA A 305 0.48 -8.18 3.09
C ALA A 305 1.87 -8.57 2.53
N LEU A 306 2.85 -7.66 2.62
CA LEU A 306 4.22 -7.90 2.18
C LEU A 306 4.92 -8.95 3.01
N TYR A 307 4.76 -8.91 4.33
CA TYR A 307 5.27 -9.96 5.21
C TYR A 307 4.68 -11.32 4.86
N LEU A 308 3.35 -11.42 4.69
CA LEU A 308 2.70 -12.66 4.28
C LEU A 308 3.20 -13.15 2.93
N TRP A 309 3.38 -12.25 1.95
CA TRP A 309 3.91 -12.59 0.64
C TRP A 309 5.35 -13.11 0.72
N CYS A 310 6.22 -12.42 1.47
CA CYS A 310 7.59 -12.86 1.75
C CYS A 310 7.61 -14.24 2.42
N GLY A 311 6.74 -14.48 3.40
CA GLY A 311 6.57 -15.79 4.03
C GLY A 311 6.16 -16.87 3.03
N MET A 312 5.23 -16.57 2.13
CA MET A 312 4.81 -17.51 1.08
C MET A 312 5.93 -17.79 0.07
N LEU A 313 6.77 -16.79 -0.28
CA LEU A 313 7.97 -16.99 -1.09
C LEU A 313 9.00 -17.87 -0.37
N LEU A 314 9.24 -17.62 0.92
CA LEU A 314 10.13 -18.43 1.75
C LEU A 314 9.67 -19.89 1.82
N LYS A 315 8.36 -20.12 1.90
CA LYS A 315 7.78 -21.46 1.81
C LYS A 315 8.03 -22.13 0.45
N GLN A 316 7.91 -21.38 -0.65
CA GLN A 316 8.11 -21.92 -2.01
C GLN A 316 9.58 -22.20 -2.34
N THR A 317 10.52 -21.43 -1.80
CA THR A 317 11.97 -21.61 -2.04
C THR A 317 12.56 -22.86 -1.38
N GLN A 318 11.76 -23.59 -0.58
CA GLN A 318 12.20 -24.79 0.16
C GLN A 318 13.42 -24.55 1.07
N LEU A 319 13.74 -23.29 1.39
CA LEU A 319 14.87 -22.93 2.23
C LEU A 319 14.76 -23.60 3.61
N GLY A 320 13.55 -23.66 4.18
CA GLY A 320 13.31 -24.37 5.44
C GLY A 320 13.75 -25.84 5.38
N GLU A 321 13.34 -26.57 4.36
CA GLU A 321 13.72 -27.99 4.18
C GLU A 321 15.24 -28.15 4.04
N ARG A 322 15.90 -27.26 3.28
CA ARG A 322 17.36 -27.27 3.14
C ARG A 322 18.09 -26.99 4.45
N VAL A 323 17.62 -26.04 5.26
CA VAL A 323 18.19 -25.77 6.59
C VAL A 323 18.05 -27.00 7.49
N PHE A 324 16.91 -27.68 7.47
CA PHE A 324 16.73 -28.93 8.21
C PHE A 324 17.63 -30.07 7.71
N SER A 325 17.89 -30.14 6.41
CA SER A 325 18.79 -31.14 5.83
C SER A 325 20.26 -30.98 6.24
N LEU A 326 20.66 -29.83 6.79
CA LEU A 326 22.00 -29.65 7.37
C LEU A 326 22.14 -30.42 8.70
N PHE A 327 21.03 -30.64 9.40
CA PHE A 327 21.02 -31.30 10.71
C PHE A 327 20.68 -32.80 10.63
N THR A 328 20.13 -33.28 9.51
CA THR A 328 19.86 -34.72 9.30
C THR A 328 21.10 -35.63 9.37
N PRO A 329 22.33 -35.23 8.98
CA PRO A 329 23.50 -36.11 9.07
C PRO A 329 23.92 -36.43 10.51
N TRP A 330 23.56 -35.58 11.48
CA TRP A 330 24.00 -35.71 12.87
C TRP A 330 23.22 -36.76 13.68
N ARG A 331 22.20 -37.41 13.08
CA ARG A 331 21.36 -38.46 13.72
C ARG A 331 20.90 -38.09 15.14
N LEU A 332 20.52 -36.82 15.34
CA LEU A 332 20.12 -36.32 16.66
C LEU A 332 18.82 -36.99 17.13
N PRO A 333 18.67 -37.23 18.45
CA PRO A 333 17.41 -37.71 18.99
C PRO A 333 16.28 -36.70 18.71
N PRO A 334 15.02 -37.17 18.55
CA PRO A 334 13.90 -36.34 18.12
C PRO A 334 13.64 -35.10 18.99
N GLU A 335 13.97 -35.18 20.28
CA GLU A 335 13.80 -34.11 21.27
C GLU A 335 14.79 -32.97 21.06
N ILE A 336 16.06 -33.29 20.79
CA ILE A 336 17.10 -32.29 20.51
C ILE A 336 16.82 -31.62 19.17
N LEU A 337 16.37 -32.38 18.16
CA LEU A 337 15.99 -31.81 16.87
C LEU A 337 14.81 -30.83 17.01
N ALA A 338 13.81 -31.16 17.85
CA ALA A 338 12.71 -30.25 18.14
C ALA A 338 13.19 -28.95 18.79
N PHE A 339 14.15 -29.02 19.73
CA PHE A 339 14.77 -27.83 20.31
C PHE A 339 15.52 -26.99 19.28
N VAL A 340 16.34 -27.61 18.42
CA VAL A 340 17.05 -26.93 17.32
C VAL A 340 16.06 -26.27 16.36
N ALA A 341 14.97 -26.97 16.00
CA ALA A 341 13.92 -26.44 15.14
C ALA A 341 13.28 -25.18 15.73
N ILE A 342 13.02 -25.19 17.05
CA ILE A 342 12.51 -24.01 17.77
C ILE A 342 13.52 -22.87 17.67
N VAL A 343 14.79 -23.07 18.01
CA VAL A 343 15.83 -22.01 17.97
C VAL A 343 15.99 -21.42 16.57
N VAL A 344 16.08 -22.27 15.54
CA VAL A 344 16.24 -21.85 14.13
C VAL A 344 15.05 -21.00 13.68
N MET A 345 13.83 -21.35 14.08
CA MET A 345 12.62 -20.55 13.79
C MET A 345 12.51 -19.30 14.65
N ALA A 346 13.04 -19.35 15.86
CA ALA A 346 12.92 -18.28 16.83
C ALA A 346 13.82 -17.08 16.50
N LEU A 347 14.96 -17.31 15.81
CA LEU A 347 15.86 -16.24 15.36
C LEU A 347 15.18 -15.22 14.41
N PRO A 348 14.67 -15.62 13.22
CA PRO A 348 14.03 -14.67 12.31
C PRO A 348 12.76 -14.05 12.91
N THR A 349 12.01 -14.80 13.74
CA THR A 349 10.82 -14.26 14.43
C THR A 349 11.18 -13.19 15.47
N ALA A 350 12.31 -13.34 16.17
CA ALA A 350 12.76 -12.36 17.17
C ALA A 350 13.29 -11.07 16.53
N TYR A 351 13.93 -11.13 15.35
CA TYR A 351 14.43 -9.93 14.67
C TYR A 351 13.35 -9.13 13.94
N THR A 352 12.36 -9.82 13.36
CA THR A 352 11.34 -9.18 12.52
C THR A 352 10.04 -8.87 13.26
N GLY A 353 9.79 -9.48 14.43
CA GLY A 353 8.50 -9.43 15.11
C GLY A 353 7.36 -10.14 14.35
N ALA A 354 7.66 -10.78 13.20
CA ALA A 354 6.68 -11.40 12.30
C ALA A 354 6.35 -12.86 12.71
N SER A 355 6.11 -13.10 14.00
CA SER A 355 5.85 -14.43 14.57
C SER A 355 4.73 -15.20 13.83
N SER A 356 3.57 -14.55 13.66
CA SER A 356 2.39 -15.16 13.02
C SER A 356 2.59 -15.49 11.54
N ILE A 357 3.40 -14.70 10.83
CA ILE A 357 3.69 -14.89 9.41
C ILE A 357 4.66 -16.05 9.23
N ILE A 358 5.72 -16.11 10.04
CA ILE A 358 6.72 -17.18 9.95
C ILE A 358 6.10 -18.54 10.28
N ILE A 359 5.21 -18.64 11.28
CA ILE A 359 4.52 -19.91 11.56
C ILE A 359 3.57 -20.30 10.41
N LEU A 360 2.92 -19.34 9.75
CA LEU A 360 2.05 -19.59 8.60
C LEU A 360 2.86 -20.08 7.38
N ALA A 361 4.03 -19.49 7.15
CA ALA A 361 4.94 -19.83 6.07
C ALA A 361 5.64 -21.17 6.28
N MET A 362 6.29 -21.33 7.43
CA MET A 362 7.27 -22.38 7.71
C MET A 362 6.77 -23.43 8.71
N GLY A 363 5.69 -23.18 9.45
CA GLY A 363 5.21 -24.13 10.47
C GLY A 363 4.84 -25.49 9.90
N ALA A 364 4.22 -25.55 8.72
CA ALA A 364 3.94 -26.81 8.03
C ALA A 364 5.22 -27.55 7.61
N VAL A 365 6.29 -26.82 7.26
CA VAL A 365 7.59 -27.40 6.90
C VAL A 365 8.24 -28.00 8.14
N VAL A 366 8.30 -27.24 9.26
CA VAL A 366 8.84 -27.72 10.55
C VAL A 366 8.12 -28.97 11.02
N TYR A 367 6.78 -28.93 11.00
CA TYR A 367 5.98 -30.08 11.40
C TYR A 367 6.30 -31.31 10.53
N ARG A 368 6.40 -31.15 9.21
CA ARG A 368 6.73 -32.24 8.29
C ARG A 368 8.13 -32.79 8.51
N GLU A 369 9.14 -31.93 8.67
CA GLU A 369 10.53 -32.36 8.90
C GLU A 369 10.68 -33.08 10.24
N LEU A 370 10.08 -32.57 11.31
CA LEU A 370 10.07 -33.27 12.60
C LEU A 370 9.36 -34.64 12.50
N ARG A 371 8.27 -34.73 11.73
CA ARG A 371 7.58 -36.00 11.51
C ARG A 371 8.39 -36.98 10.66
N LYS A 372 9.14 -36.51 9.66
CA LYS A 372 10.04 -37.36 8.85
C LYS A 372 11.13 -38.03 9.69
N VAL A 373 11.62 -37.34 10.73
CA VAL A 373 12.67 -37.87 11.64
C VAL A 373 12.09 -38.77 12.75
N GLY A 374 10.78 -39.00 12.78
CA GLY A 374 10.13 -39.93 13.72
C GLY A 374 9.61 -39.29 15.01
N THR A 375 9.59 -37.96 15.11
CA THR A 375 9.04 -37.25 16.28
C THR A 375 7.55 -37.57 16.46
N ARG A 376 7.10 -37.78 17.72
CA ARG A 376 5.69 -38.01 18.07
C ARG A 376 4.82 -36.85 17.56
N ARG A 377 3.59 -37.13 17.14
CA ARG A 377 2.67 -36.12 16.58
C ARG A 377 2.44 -34.94 17.52
N GLN A 378 2.25 -35.21 18.82
CA GLN A 378 2.05 -34.18 19.84
C GLN A 378 3.31 -33.32 20.03
N LEU A 379 4.50 -33.93 20.08
CA LEU A 379 5.76 -33.20 20.23
C LEU A 379 6.08 -32.34 19.00
N ALA A 380 5.85 -32.85 17.78
CA ALA A 380 6.04 -32.08 16.55
C ALA A 380 5.05 -30.89 16.47
N LEU A 381 3.81 -31.09 16.89
CA LEU A 381 2.79 -30.03 16.91
C LEU A 381 3.11 -28.99 17.98
N ALA A 382 3.49 -29.42 19.18
CA ALA A 382 3.91 -28.54 20.27
C ALA A 382 5.15 -27.73 19.89
N ALA A 383 6.19 -28.37 19.34
CA ALA A 383 7.39 -27.69 18.88
C ALA A 383 7.10 -26.67 17.77
N THR A 384 6.23 -27.01 16.82
CA THR A 384 5.80 -26.07 15.78
C THR A 384 5.04 -24.89 16.38
N ALA A 385 4.10 -25.12 17.29
CA ALA A 385 3.33 -24.07 17.96
C ALA A 385 4.23 -23.15 18.82
N MET A 386 5.15 -23.74 19.58
CA MET A 386 6.12 -23.01 20.40
C MET A 386 7.11 -22.20 19.56
N SER A 387 7.54 -22.73 18.41
CA SER A 387 8.48 -22.04 17.54
C SER A 387 7.91 -20.71 17.03
N GLY A 388 6.62 -20.66 16.70
CA GLY A 388 5.95 -19.43 16.32
C GLY A 388 5.93 -18.43 17.48
N SER A 389 5.47 -18.82 18.66
CA SER A 389 5.30 -17.90 19.79
C SER A 389 6.60 -17.47 20.47
N SER A 390 7.67 -18.26 20.35
CA SER A 390 8.96 -18.01 21.01
C SER A 390 9.68 -16.73 20.55
N GLY A 391 9.38 -16.22 19.35
CA GLY A 391 9.94 -14.96 18.86
C GLY A 391 9.56 -13.73 19.69
N ILE A 392 8.43 -13.78 20.41
CA ILE A 392 8.01 -12.72 21.35
C ILE A 392 8.82 -12.80 22.65
N VAL A 393 9.24 -14.01 23.05
CA VAL A 393 9.89 -14.28 24.34
C VAL A 393 11.41 -14.06 24.28
N LEU A 394 12.02 -14.21 23.10
CA LEU A 394 13.46 -14.01 22.92
C LEU A 394 13.81 -12.54 22.67
N LYS A 395 14.86 -12.06 23.32
CA LYS A 395 15.47 -10.74 23.05
C LYS A 395 16.02 -10.77 21.61
N PRO A 396 15.64 -9.84 20.69
CA PRO A 396 15.51 -8.40 20.90
C PRO A 396 14.08 -7.84 20.82
N CYS A 397 13.08 -8.60 20.36
CA CYS A 397 11.77 -8.06 19.99
C CYS A 397 11.05 -7.36 21.15
N LEU A 398 11.06 -7.97 22.33
CA LEU A 398 10.43 -7.43 23.53
C LEU A 398 11.13 -6.14 24.00
N ILE A 399 12.47 -6.10 23.99
CA ILE A 399 13.25 -4.92 24.37
C ILE A 399 13.04 -3.77 23.38
N VAL A 400 13.06 -4.03 22.08
CA VAL A 400 12.87 -2.99 21.05
C VAL A 400 11.45 -2.42 21.13
N ILE A 401 10.42 -3.27 21.30
CA ILE A 401 9.04 -2.81 21.48
C ILE A 401 8.90 -2.00 22.77
N ILE A 402 9.46 -2.47 23.90
CA ILE A 402 9.45 -1.73 25.17
C ILE A 402 10.16 -0.38 25.03
N VAL A 403 11.35 -0.34 24.42
CA VAL A 403 12.09 0.91 24.21
C VAL A 403 11.33 1.83 23.25
N SER A 404 10.71 1.32 22.19
CA SER A 404 9.91 2.14 21.27
C SER A 404 8.65 2.71 21.91
N ILE A 405 8.01 1.98 22.84
CA ILE A 405 6.84 2.46 23.59
C ILE A 405 7.28 3.49 24.63
N LEU A 406 8.32 3.19 25.41
CA LEU A 406 8.89 4.12 26.40
C LEU A 406 9.42 5.40 25.76
N ASN A 407 10.03 5.31 24.58
CA ASN A 407 10.56 6.48 23.89
C ASN A 407 9.45 7.33 23.26
N LYS A 408 8.31 6.72 22.87
CA LYS A 408 7.15 7.49 22.38
C LYS A 408 6.57 8.42 23.43
N GLU A 409 6.65 8.08 24.72
CA GLU A 409 6.24 8.98 25.82
C GLU A 409 7.22 10.13 26.05
N VAL A 410 8.45 10.08 25.50
CA VAL A 410 9.47 11.13 25.68
C VAL A 410 9.51 12.11 24.51
N VAL A 411 9.08 11.72 23.30
CA VAL A 411 9.07 12.61 22.11
C VAL A 411 7.73 13.34 21.89
N SER A 412 6.73 13.11 22.75
CA SER A 412 5.44 13.83 22.71
C SER A 412 5.30 14.84 23.85
N VAL A 413 6.35 15.63 24.09
CA VAL A 413 6.28 16.90 24.84
C VAL A 413 6.76 18.02 23.94
#